data_AF-A0A9E5R8T4-F1
#
_entry.id   AF-A0A9E5R8T4-F1
#
_cell.length_a   1.000
_cell.length_b   1.000
_cell.length_c   1.000
_cell.angle_alpha   90.00
_cell.angle_beta   90.00
_cell.angle_gamma   90.00
#
_symmetry.space_group_name_H-M   'P 1'
#
loop_
_entity.id
_entity.type
_entity.pdbx_description
1 polymer ?
#
loop_
_entity_poly.entity_id
_entity_poly.type
_entity_poly.pdbx_seq_one_letter_code
_entity_poly.pdbx_strand_id
1 'polypeptide(L)'
;MKLNRDLVDADANRDPITGEPGAHPVGTGIGAAAAGAVGAAVGAIGGPVGSVVGAAVGSVVGGLVGKSAAEAINPTVEDDYWRENYTSRPYAKSDYTYDDYQPAYRTGYEGYTRYRDRGTNFDQVEPDLQRDYETSYGNSRLRWDDARHASRDAWDRADRNTLYVGEDDYWQNNYTFRPYYEQGVGYETYQPAYQMGYDSYGRYYGTNRTFDQVEPELRRDYERRHGGAGLAWDKAKYAVQDAWNRAANAVRRDR
;
A
#
# COMPACT_ATOMS: atom_id res chain seq x y z
N MET A 1 -40.75 2.18 51.88
CA MET A 1 -39.48 2.56 52.56
C MET A 1 -38.34 1.82 51.86
N LYS A 2 -37.30 2.58 51.45
CA LYS A 2 -35.96 2.24 50.89
C LYS A 2 -35.27 1.00 51.52
N LEU A 3 -34.26 0.29 51.00
CA LEU A 3 -33.48 0.14 49.73
C LEU A 3 -32.34 -0.88 50.03
N ASN A 4 -31.87 -1.68 49.05
CA ASN A 4 -30.50 -2.23 48.82
C ASN A 4 -30.57 -3.61 48.12
N ARG A 5 -30.19 -3.78 46.84
CA ARG A 5 -28.90 -3.73 46.11
C ARG A 5 -28.24 -5.12 46.06
N ASP A 6 -28.12 -5.65 44.83
CA ASP A 6 -27.13 -6.59 44.24
C ASP A 6 -27.80 -7.28 43.02
N LEU A 7 -27.70 -6.74 41.80
CA LEU A 7 -26.65 -6.99 40.79
C LEU A 7 -26.47 -8.46 40.39
N VAL A 8 -27.31 -8.99 39.49
CA VAL A 8 -26.89 -9.94 38.44
C VAL A 8 -27.85 -9.86 37.23
N ASP A 9 -27.26 -9.74 36.04
CA ASP A 9 -27.79 -10.02 34.69
C ASP A 9 -28.98 -9.23 34.11
N ALA A 10 -28.66 -8.25 33.26
CA ALA A 10 -29.15 -8.17 31.88
C ALA A 10 -28.69 -6.86 31.21
N ASP A 11 -27.49 -6.87 30.61
CA ASP A 11 -27.18 -6.03 29.42
C ASP A 11 -25.84 -6.44 28.77
N ALA A 12 -25.69 -7.74 28.54
CA ALA A 12 -24.72 -8.21 27.55
C ALA A 12 -25.40 -8.10 26.18
N ASN A 13 -24.97 -7.18 25.33
CA ASN A 13 -25.45 -7.02 23.96
C ASN A 13 -25.18 -8.33 23.17
N ARG A 14 -26.16 -9.25 23.13
CA ARG A 14 -26.03 -10.59 22.57
C ARG A 14 -26.52 -10.65 21.13
N ASP A 15 -25.83 -11.43 20.29
CA ASP A 15 -26.24 -11.68 18.92
C ASP A 15 -27.55 -12.50 18.86
N PRO A 16 -28.57 -12.11 18.06
CA PRO A 16 -29.88 -12.75 18.04
C PRO A 16 -29.95 -14.18 17.45
N ILE A 17 -28.87 -14.71 16.84
CA ILE A 17 -28.88 -16.05 16.21
C ILE A 17 -28.02 -17.06 16.98
N THR A 18 -27.05 -16.63 17.81
CA THR A 18 -26.15 -17.56 18.53
C THR A 18 -26.00 -17.30 20.04
N GLY A 19 -26.37 -16.14 20.58
CA GLY A 19 -26.54 -15.94 22.03
C GLY A 19 -25.27 -15.81 22.89
N GLU A 20 -24.09 -15.58 22.30
CA GLU A 20 -22.84 -15.38 23.05
C GLU A 20 -22.58 -13.91 23.46
N PRO A 21 -21.90 -13.64 24.60
CA PRO A 21 -21.60 -12.27 25.07
C PRO A 21 -20.48 -11.59 24.25
N GLY A 22 -20.70 -10.34 23.81
CA GLY A 22 -19.69 -9.55 23.11
C GLY A 22 -18.56 -9.02 24.02
N ALA A 23 -17.32 -9.06 23.53
CA ALA A 23 -16.17 -8.46 24.22
C ALA A 23 -15.20 -7.76 23.24
N HIS A 24 -14.86 -6.51 23.58
CA HIS A 24 -13.57 -5.87 23.31
C HIS A 24 -12.67 -6.02 24.58
N PRO A 25 -11.43 -5.49 24.62
CA PRO A 25 -10.20 -6.20 24.26
C PRO A 25 -9.23 -6.30 25.46
N VAL A 26 -8.71 -7.47 25.81
CA VAL A 26 -7.46 -7.54 26.58
C VAL A 26 -6.71 -8.83 26.28
N GLY A 27 -5.46 -8.70 25.80
CA GLY A 27 -4.35 -9.61 26.11
C GLY A 27 -4.38 -11.05 25.59
N THR A 28 -3.66 -11.28 24.49
CA THR A 28 -2.83 -12.47 24.17
C THR A 28 -3.44 -13.89 24.22
N GLY A 29 -3.51 -14.52 23.04
CA GLY A 29 -3.07 -15.92 22.86
C GLY A 29 -4.13 -16.93 22.41
N ILE A 30 -3.95 -17.44 21.19
CA ILE A 30 -4.44 -18.73 20.66
C ILE A 30 -5.89 -18.76 20.08
N GLY A 31 -6.02 -18.37 18.80
CA GLY A 31 -6.68 -19.07 17.68
C GLY A 31 -8.19 -19.39 17.62
N ALA A 32 -8.88 -18.92 16.56
CA ALA A 32 -9.83 -19.65 15.68
C ALA A 32 -10.35 -18.68 14.59
N ALA A 33 -9.99 -18.77 13.30
CA ALA A 33 -10.40 -19.76 12.30
C ALA A 33 -11.92 -19.76 11.98
N ALA A 34 -12.38 -18.80 11.16
CA ALA A 34 -13.57 -18.93 10.30
C ALA A 34 -13.68 -17.79 9.25
N ALA A 35 -12.77 -17.73 8.26
CA ALA A 35 -13.02 -17.24 6.90
C ALA A 35 -11.72 -17.22 6.06
N GLY A 36 -11.65 -18.07 5.03
CA GLY A 36 -10.68 -17.97 3.93
C GLY A 36 -9.35 -18.70 4.12
N ALA A 37 -9.20 -19.87 3.48
CA ALA A 37 -7.95 -20.61 3.42
C ALA A 37 -7.44 -20.70 1.97
N VAL A 38 -6.38 -19.94 1.63
CA VAL A 38 -5.36 -20.31 0.62
C VAL A 38 -4.04 -19.64 1.04
N GLY A 39 -2.99 -20.44 1.29
CA GLY A 39 -1.60 -19.99 1.26
C GLY A 39 -0.82 -19.84 2.58
N ALA A 40 -0.63 -20.91 3.36
CA ALA A 40 0.48 -21.00 4.31
C ALA A 40 1.25 -22.31 4.05
N ALA A 41 2.37 -22.23 3.33
CA ALA A 41 3.26 -23.37 3.14
C ALA A 41 4.27 -23.44 4.30
N VAL A 42 4.15 -24.52 5.06
CA VAL A 42 5.10 -25.17 5.98
C VAL A 42 6.56 -24.72 5.89
N GLY A 43 7.15 -24.39 7.04
CA GLY A 43 8.61 -24.29 7.22
C GLY A 43 9.03 -24.31 8.68
N ALA A 44 9.28 -25.50 9.26
CA ALA A 44 9.96 -25.61 10.55
C ALA A 44 10.73 -26.92 10.66
N ILE A 45 12.02 -26.95 10.25
CA ILE A 45 13.00 -27.92 10.77
C ILE A 45 14.42 -27.28 10.82
N GLY A 46 14.84 -26.78 12.00
CA GLY A 46 16.22 -26.95 12.54
C GLY A 46 17.27 -25.82 12.47
N GLY A 47 17.64 -25.23 13.64
CA GLY A 47 18.97 -24.62 13.91
C GLY A 47 19.00 -23.27 14.68
N PRO A 48 19.93 -23.03 15.65
CA PRO A 48 19.95 -21.83 16.52
C PRO A 48 20.61 -20.57 15.92
N VAL A 49 20.47 -20.33 14.61
CA VAL A 49 20.79 -19.02 14.00
C VAL A 49 19.55 -18.56 13.25
N GLY A 50 18.74 -17.76 13.94
CA GLY A 50 17.48 -17.17 13.42
C GLY A 50 17.73 -16.19 12.27
N SER A 51 16.74 -15.76 11.50
CA SER A 51 15.30 -15.75 11.77
C SER A 51 14.51 -15.71 10.46
N VAL A 52 13.29 -16.24 10.57
CA VAL A 52 12.23 -16.38 9.57
C VAL A 52 11.93 -15.05 8.84
N VAL A 53 12.07 -15.06 7.50
CA VAL A 53 11.35 -14.13 6.64
C VAL A 53 10.00 -14.79 6.36
N GLY A 54 8.97 -14.36 7.11
CA GLY A 54 7.61 -14.88 7.06
C GLY A 54 6.64 -13.76 6.72
N ALA A 55 5.75 -14.04 5.77
CA ALA A 55 4.81 -13.12 5.16
C ALA A 55 3.99 -12.29 6.16
N ALA A 56 4.01 -10.97 5.96
CA ALA A 56 2.99 -10.05 6.47
C ALA A 56 2.60 -9.10 5.33
N VAL A 57 1.66 -9.52 4.48
CA VAL A 57 0.97 -8.61 3.56
C VAL A 57 -0.53 -8.75 3.81
N GLY A 58 -1.10 -7.72 4.45
CA GLY A 58 -2.51 -7.34 4.28
C GLY A 58 -3.55 -7.88 5.26
N SER A 59 -3.45 -7.61 6.57
CA SER A 59 -4.64 -7.59 7.43
C SER A 59 -5.29 -6.20 7.36
N VAL A 60 -6.38 -6.08 6.59
CA VAL A 60 -7.23 -4.88 6.59
C VAL A 60 -8.08 -4.88 7.86
N VAL A 61 -7.96 -3.84 8.68
CA VAL A 61 -8.92 -3.50 9.73
C VAL A 61 -9.75 -2.32 9.21
N GLY A 62 -11.04 -2.53 9.00
CA GLY A 62 -11.95 -1.48 8.54
C GLY A 62 -13.40 -1.95 8.50
N GLY A 63 -14.02 -2.08 9.67
CA GLY A 63 -15.45 -2.31 9.75
C GLY A 63 -16.22 -1.03 9.48
N LEU A 64 -16.91 -0.97 8.33
CA LEU A 64 -18.23 -0.34 8.15
C LEU A 64 -18.74 -0.64 6.73
N VAL A 65 -20.02 -0.98 6.66
CA VAL A 65 -20.75 -1.44 5.47
C VAL A 65 -20.95 -0.33 4.45
N GLY A 66 -20.62 -0.59 3.18
CA GLY A 66 -21.21 0.09 2.02
C GLY A 66 -20.27 0.99 1.18
N LYS A 67 -19.84 0.48 0.01
CA LYS A 67 -19.34 1.23 -1.16
C LYS A 67 -18.26 2.28 -0.91
N SER A 68 -17.05 1.82 -0.66
CA SER A 68 -15.78 2.36 -1.16
C SER A 68 -14.74 1.31 -0.83
N ALA A 69 -14.04 0.78 -1.83
CA ALA A 69 -12.93 -0.13 -1.58
C ALA A 69 -11.95 0.58 -0.65
N ALA A 70 -11.55 -0.09 0.42
CA ALA A 70 -10.78 0.49 1.52
C ALA A 70 -9.52 1.20 1.00
N GLU A 71 -9.54 2.53 1.05
CA GLU A 71 -8.46 3.47 0.70
C GLU A 71 -7.35 3.48 1.77
N ALA A 72 -7.02 2.31 2.31
CA ALA A 72 -6.12 2.20 3.44
C ALA A 72 -4.70 2.00 2.92
N ILE A 73 -3.93 3.09 2.86
CA ILE A 73 -2.48 3.00 2.85
C ILE A 73 -2.06 2.28 4.13
N ASN A 74 -1.37 1.15 4.01
CA ASN A 74 -0.89 0.40 5.15
C ASN A 74 0.39 1.07 5.71
N PRO A 75 0.34 1.64 6.93
CA PRO A 75 1.49 2.38 7.47
C PRO A 75 2.72 1.51 7.66
N THR A 76 2.56 0.22 7.97
CA THR A 76 3.70 -0.71 8.13
C THR A 76 4.40 -0.95 6.80
N VAL A 77 3.65 -1.17 5.72
CA VAL A 77 4.21 -1.40 4.38
C VAL A 77 4.92 -0.15 3.86
N GLU A 78 4.36 1.03 4.09
CA GLU A 78 5.02 2.28 3.74
C GLU A 78 6.28 2.51 4.59
N ASP A 79 6.21 2.30 5.91
CA ASP A 79 7.37 2.46 6.80
C ASP A 79 8.54 1.55 6.38
N ASP A 80 8.27 0.26 6.14
CA ASP A 80 9.27 -0.71 5.68
C ASP A 80 9.89 -0.29 4.34
N TYR A 81 9.05 0.08 3.36
CA TYR A 81 9.54 0.56 2.07
C TYR A 81 10.43 1.79 2.22
N TRP A 82 10.00 2.80 2.98
CA TRP A 82 10.78 4.02 3.15
C TRP A 82 12.07 3.76 3.94
N ARG A 83 12.05 2.86 4.93
CA ARG A 83 13.23 2.44 5.68
C ARG A 83 14.30 1.83 4.79
N GLU A 84 13.89 1.00 3.84
CA GLU A 84 14.79 0.37 2.87
C GLU A 84 15.29 1.34 1.80
N ASN A 85 14.47 2.32 1.41
CA ASN A 85 14.73 3.12 0.20
C ASN A 85 15.22 4.55 0.46
N TYR A 86 15.09 5.11 1.67
CA TYR A 86 15.36 6.55 1.91
C TYR A 86 16.79 6.95 1.53
N THR A 87 17.80 6.11 1.82
CA THR A 87 19.22 6.40 1.54
C THR A 87 19.52 6.61 0.06
N SER A 88 18.72 6.03 -0.82
CA SER A 88 18.87 6.16 -2.28
C SER A 88 18.25 7.45 -2.84
N ARG A 89 17.55 8.23 -2.01
CA ARG A 89 16.78 9.39 -2.44
C ARG A 89 17.69 10.60 -2.62
N PRO A 90 17.45 11.44 -3.65
CA PRO A 90 18.31 12.57 -3.95
C PRO A 90 18.31 13.65 -2.87
N TYR A 91 17.28 13.68 -2.02
CA TYR A 91 17.16 14.61 -0.87
C TYR A 91 17.71 14.02 0.43
N ALA A 92 18.17 12.76 0.44
CA ALA A 92 18.68 12.12 1.64
C ALA A 92 20.04 12.73 2.02
N LYS A 93 20.13 13.23 3.24
CA LYS A 93 21.35 13.78 3.82
C LYS A 93 22.06 12.72 4.67
N SER A 94 23.37 12.60 4.53
CA SER A 94 24.18 11.59 5.25
C SER A 94 24.12 11.68 6.77
N ASP A 95 23.87 12.88 7.30
CA ASP A 95 23.88 13.17 8.74
C ASP A 95 22.52 12.88 9.42
N TYR A 96 21.57 12.38 8.63
CA TYR A 96 20.21 12.08 9.04
C TYR A 96 19.94 10.58 8.87
N THR A 97 19.29 9.99 9.87
CA THR A 97 18.88 8.59 9.85
C THR A 97 17.46 8.45 9.34
N TYR A 98 17.02 7.21 9.12
CA TYR A 98 15.62 6.94 8.81
C TYR A 98 14.68 7.53 9.87
N ASP A 99 15.02 7.43 11.16
CA ASP A 99 14.15 7.93 12.23
C ASP A 99 13.97 9.45 12.17
N ASP A 100 14.94 10.20 11.60
CA ASP A 100 14.77 11.62 11.34
C ASP A 100 13.82 11.89 10.14
N TYR A 101 13.78 10.99 9.15
CA TYR A 101 12.95 11.09 7.94
C TYR A 101 11.56 10.46 8.07
N GLN A 102 11.38 9.48 8.96
CA GLN A 102 10.15 8.74 9.15
C GLN A 102 8.94 9.67 9.37
N PRO A 103 9.02 10.73 10.18
CA PRO A 103 7.89 11.65 10.36
C PRO A 103 7.47 12.33 9.07
N ALA A 104 8.42 12.63 8.18
CA ALA A 104 8.15 13.30 6.91
C ALA A 104 7.43 12.35 5.94
N TYR A 105 7.93 11.11 5.81
CA TYR A 105 7.25 10.09 5.02
C TYR A 105 5.83 9.84 5.51
N ARG A 106 5.66 9.72 6.84
CA ARG A 106 4.35 9.56 7.46
C ARG A 106 3.41 10.71 7.13
N THR A 107 3.86 11.95 7.28
CA THR A 107 3.06 13.12 6.88
C THR A 107 2.63 13.03 5.42
N GLY A 108 3.51 12.58 4.51
CA GLY A 108 3.18 12.42 3.11
C GLY A 108 2.06 11.41 2.85
N TYR A 109 2.24 10.16 3.28
CA TYR A 109 1.29 9.09 2.96
C TYR A 109 -0.02 9.19 3.75
N GLU A 110 0.00 9.65 5.01
CA GLU A 110 -1.24 9.90 5.77
C GLU A 110 -1.97 11.15 5.25
N GLY A 111 -1.19 12.15 4.84
CA GLY A 111 -1.68 13.34 4.18
C GLY A 111 -2.47 13.01 2.93
N TYR A 112 -1.97 12.06 2.12
CA TYR A 112 -2.65 11.61 0.91
C TYR A 112 -4.08 11.16 1.21
N THR A 113 -4.26 10.21 2.12
CA THR A 113 -5.60 9.72 2.52
C THR A 113 -6.49 10.86 3.04
N ARG A 114 -5.92 11.85 3.73
CA ARG A 114 -6.68 12.96 4.35
C ARG A 114 -7.09 14.05 3.36
N TYR A 115 -6.26 14.34 2.38
CA TYR A 115 -6.39 15.54 1.54
C TYR A 115 -6.60 15.23 0.05
N ARG A 116 -6.58 13.96 -0.39
CA ARG A 116 -6.81 13.55 -1.79
C ARG A 116 -8.11 14.08 -2.39
N ASP A 117 -9.16 14.23 -1.59
CA ASP A 117 -10.45 14.78 -2.06
C ASP A 117 -10.47 16.32 -2.15
N ARG A 118 -9.47 17.00 -1.58
CA ARG A 118 -9.40 18.47 -1.50
C ARG A 118 -8.41 19.09 -2.48
N GLY A 119 -7.53 18.29 -3.08
CA GLY A 119 -6.54 18.76 -4.05
C GLY A 119 -6.00 17.61 -4.88
N THR A 120 -5.70 17.88 -6.16
CA THR A 120 -5.25 16.87 -7.13
C THR A 120 -3.73 16.70 -7.18
N ASN A 121 -2.97 17.50 -6.42
CA ASN A 121 -1.51 17.44 -6.40
C ASN A 121 -0.92 17.97 -5.09
N PHE A 122 0.31 17.54 -4.79
CA PHE A 122 1.04 17.88 -3.57
C PHE A 122 1.14 19.40 -3.34
N ASP A 123 1.39 20.20 -4.38
CA ASP A 123 1.67 21.63 -4.23
C ASP A 123 0.45 22.41 -3.67
N GLN A 124 -0.78 21.92 -3.90
CA GLN A 124 -2.00 22.50 -3.34
C GLN A 124 -2.20 22.21 -1.85
N VAL A 125 -1.75 21.04 -1.40
CA VAL A 125 -1.93 20.56 -0.03
C VAL A 125 -0.68 20.78 0.83
N GLU A 126 0.44 21.15 0.23
CA GLU A 126 1.71 21.40 0.89
C GLU A 126 1.59 22.31 2.13
N PRO A 127 0.83 23.42 2.11
CA PRO A 127 0.69 24.28 3.29
C PRO A 127 -0.03 23.59 4.47
N ASP A 128 -0.95 22.67 4.19
CA ASP A 128 -1.64 21.90 5.22
C ASP A 128 -0.74 20.76 5.73
N LEU A 129 -0.02 20.08 4.84
CA LEU A 129 0.98 19.08 5.22
C LEU A 129 2.11 19.67 6.07
N GLN A 130 2.54 20.90 5.75
CA GLN A 130 3.51 21.64 6.55
C GLN A 130 2.99 21.85 7.96
N ARG A 131 1.76 22.38 8.07
CA ARG A 131 1.13 22.66 9.35
C ARG A 131 0.99 21.38 10.19
N ASP A 132 0.59 20.28 9.56
CA ASP A 132 0.47 18.98 10.22
C ASP A 132 1.83 18.47 10.70
N TYR A 133 2.86 18.55 9.84
CA TYR A 133 4.22 18.16 10.21
C TYR A 133 4.76 18.98 11.37
N GLU A 134 4.63 20.30 11.31
CA GLU A 134 5.13 21.19 12.36
C GLU A 134 4.34 21.03 13.67
N THR A 135 3.05 20.74 13.58
CA THR A 135 2.20 20.48 14.77
C THR A 135 2.56 19.15 15.44
N SER A 136 2.72 18.08 14.66
CA SER A 136 2.99 16.74 15.18
C SER A 136 4.48 16.51 15.50
N TYR A 137 5.37 17.16 14.76
CA TYR A 137 6.81 16.90 14.74
C TYR A 137 7.66 18.18 14.79
N GLY A 138 7.16 19.26 15.41
CA GLY A 138 7.89 20.54 15.52
C GLY A 138 9.25 20.45 16.24
N ASN A 139 9.49 19.38 17.00
CA ASN A 139 10.78 19.08 17.64
C ASN A 139 11.70 18.20 16.79
N SER A 140 11.30 17.79 15.58
CA SER A 140 12.11 16.99 14.67
C SER A 140 13.40 17.72 14.28
N ARG A 141 14.50 16.96 14.17
CA ARG A 141 15.78 17.46 13.62
C ARG A 141 15.64 17.82 12.14
N LEU A 142 14.75 17.15 11.41
CA LEU A 142 14.48 17.42 10.01
C LEU A 142 13.40 18.51 9.93
N ARG A 143 13.80 19.73 9.57
CA ARG A 143 12.88 20.87 9.43
C ARG A 143 12.05 20.73 8.16
N TRP A 144 10.91 21.42 8.09
CA TRP A 144 9.99 21.31 6.97
C TRP A 144 10.65 21.54 5.60
N ASP A 145 11.57 22.49 5.50
CA ASP A 145 12.30 22.78 4.25
C ASP A 145 13.01 21.54 3.67
N ASP A 146 13.47 20.63 4.53
CA ASP A 146 14.07 19.36 4.11
C ASP A 146 13.03 18.23 4.08
N ALA A 147 12.13 18.19 5.07
CA ALA A 147 11.10 17.17 5.23
C ALA A 147 10.11 17.16 4.06
N ARG A 148 9.78 18.33 3.48
CA ARG A 148 8.85 18.49 2.36
C ARG A 148 9.18 17.58 1.17
N HIS A 149 10.47 17.30 0.93
CA HIS A 149 10.90 16.43 -0.16
C HIS A 149 10.55 14.96 0.10
N ALA A 150 10.75 14.49 1.33
CA ALA A 150 10.34 13.14 1.76
C ALA A 150 8.81 13.02 1.84
N SER A 151 8.12 14.03 2.36
CA SER A 151 6.65 14.09 2.39
C SER A 151 6.06 14.03 0.98
N ARG A 152 6.65 14.74 0.02
CA ARG A 152 6.22 14.69 -1.40
C ARG A 152 6.41 13.31 -2.00
N ASP A 153 7.56 12.68 -1.78
CA ASP A 153 7.86 11.34 -2.32
C ASP A 153 6.89 10.28 -1.76
N ALA A 154 6.54 10.38 -0.47
CA ALA A 154 5.49 9.56 0.15
C ALA A 154 4.08 9.84 -0.38
N TRP A 155 3.71 11.11 -0.54
CA TRP A 155 2.44 11.50 -1.15
C TRP A 155 2.32 10.96 -2.58
N ASP A 156 3.33 11.17 -3.42
CA ASP A 156 3.32 10.76 -4.82
C ASP A 156 3.31 9.23 -4.97
N ARG A 157 3.90 8.50 -4.02
CA ARG A 157 3.81 7.03 -3.96
C ARG A 157 2.42 6.58 -3.54
N ALA A 158 1.86 7.20 -2.51
CA ALA A 158 0.51 6.93 -2.03
C ALA A 158 -0.54 7.15 -3.15
N ASP A 159 -0.40 8.25 -3.90
CA ASP A 159 -1.22 8.55 -5.07
C ASP A 159 -1.15 7.44 -6.12
N ARG A 160 0.06 7.03 -6.50
CA ARG A 160 0.28 5.92 -7.44
C ARG A 160 -0.30 4.60 -6.94
N ASN A 161 -0.12 4.28 -5.66
CA ASN A 161 -0.65 3.05 -5.07
C ASN A 161 -2.18 3.04 -5.06
N THR A 162 -2.84 4.17 -4.82
CA THR A 162 -4.31 4.21 -4.85
C THR A 162 -4.90 4.20 -6.26
N LEU A 163 -4.21 4.80 -7.25
CA LEU A 163 -4.52 4.58 -8.66
C LEU A 163 -4.43 3.08 -9.02
N TYR A 164 -3.49 2.36 -8.40
CA TYR A 164 -3.31 0.94 -8.59
C TYR A 164 -4.43 0.08 -7.96
N VAL A 165 -4.89 0.36 -6.74
CA VAL A 165 -5.95 -0.44 -6.08
C VAL A 165 -7.28 -0.41 -6.84
N GLY A 166 -7.70 0.76 -7.35
CA GLY A 166 -8.93 0.85 -8.16
C GLY A 166 -8.84 0.13 -9.50
N GLU A 167 -7.63 -0.11 -10.00
CA GLU A 167 -7.36 -0.77 -11.28
C GLU A 167 -7.05 -2.26 -11.12
N ASP A 168 -6.62 -2.72 -9.95
CA ASP A 168 -6.39 -4.14 -9.65
C ASP A 168 -7.69 -4.95 -9.80
N ASP A 169 -8.82 -4.43 -9.30
CA ASP A 169 -10.16 -5.01 -9.52
C ASP A 169 -10.47 -5.15 -11.02
N TYR A 170 -10.11 -4.15 -11.81
CA TYR A 170 -10.30 -4.21 -13.25
C TYR A 170 -9.45 -5.33 -13.86
N TRP A 171 -8.15 -5.40 -13.53
CA TRP A 171 -7.26 -6.42 -14.10
C TRP A 171 -7.62 -7.83 -13.64
N GLN A 172 -7.96 -8.02 -12.37
CA GLN A 172 -8.39 -9.31 -11.84
C GLN A 172 -9.61 -9.86 -12.60
N ASN A 173 -10.53 -9.00 -13.02
CA ASN A 173 -11.71 -9.38 -13.79
C ASN A 173 -11.49 -9.44 -15.32
N ASN A 174 -10.43 -8.82 -15.84
CA ASN A 174 -10.24 -8.64 -17.29
C ASN A 174 -8.99 -9.29 -17.88
N TYR A 175 -8.02 -9.75 -17.07
CA TYR A 175 -6.74 -10.25 -17.57
C TYR A 175 -6.89 -11.47 -18.48
N THR A 176 -7.90 -12.32 -18.24
CA THR A 176 -8.17 -13.53 -19.05
C THR A 176 -8.66 -13.23 -20.47
N PHE A 177 -9.18 -12.02 -20.72
CA PHE A 177 -9.64 -11.60 -22.05
C PHE A 177 -8.53 -10.91 -22.86
N ARG A 178 -7.32 -10.83 -22.30
CA ARG A 178 -6.20 -10.14 -22.95
C ARG A 178 -5.57 -11.00 -24.03
N PRO A 179 -5.08 -10.39 -25.11
CA PRO A 179 -4.43 -11.14 -26.19
C PRO A 179 -3.14 -11.87 -25.75
N TYR A 180 -2.57 -11.46 -24.61
CA TYR A 180 -1.37 -12.05 -24.01
C TYR A 180 -1.68 -12.99 -22.83
N TYR A 181 -2.95 -13.30 -22.58
CA TYR A 181 -3.34 -14.28 -21.57
C TYR A 181 -2.91 -15.69 -21.97
N GLU A 182 -2.38 -16.43 -21.00
CA GLU A 182 -2.04 -17.84 -21.14
C GLU A 182 -2.98 -18.69 -20.31
N GLN A 183 -3.58 -19.68 -20.96
CA GLN A 183 -4.55 -20.56 -20.32
C GLN A 183 -3.95 -21.25 -19.09
N GLY A 184 -4.60 -21.07 -17.94
CA GLY A 184 -4.20 -21.72 -16.68
C GLY A 184 -3.15 -20.94 -15.88
N VAL A 185 -2.69 -19.79 -16.37
CA VAL A 185 -1.84 -18.88 -15.59
C VAL A 185 -2.73 -17.96 -14.76
N GLY A 186 -2.57 -18.00 -13.44
CA GLY A 186 -3.37 -17.21 -12.51
C GLY A 186 -3.01 -15.71 -12.51
N TYR A 187 -3.96 -14.88 -12.08
CA TYR A 187 -3.81 -13.42 -11.99
C TYR A 187 -2.55 -12.98 -11.25
N GLU A 188 -2.22 -13.66 -10.15
CA GLU A 188 -1.05 -13.41 -9.30
C GLU A 188 0.27 -13.40 -10.08
N THR A 189 0.35 -14.13 -11.19
CA THR A 189 1.54 -14.16 -12.06
C THR A 189 1.64 -12.91 -12.95
N TYR A 190 0.50 -12.32 -13.33
CA TYR A 190 0.41 -11.09 -14.13
C TYR A 190 0.48 -9.83 -13.26
N GLN A 191 0.05 -9.91 -12.00
CA GLN A 191 -0.08 -8.78 -11.09
C GLN A 191 1.20 -7.90 -11.02
N PRO A 192 2.43 -8.45 -10.87
CA PRO A 192 3.64 -7.62 -10.84
C PRO A 192 3.89 -6.84 -12.14
N ALA A 193 3.45 -7.38 -13.28
CA ALA A 193 3.58 -6.71 -14.57
C ALA A 193 2.60 -5.54 -14.68
N TYR A 194 1.35 -5.73 -14.24
CA TYR A 194 0.38 -4.64 -14.17
C TYR A 194 0.83 -3.53 -13.22
N GLN A 195 1.30 -3.89 -12.02
CA GLN A 195 1.90 -2.95 -11.05
C GLN A 195 3.00 -2.10 -11.69
N MET A 196 3.97 -2.75 -12.33
CA MET A 196 5.07 -2.04 -12.97
C MET A 196 4.58 -1.07 -14.06
N GLY A 197 3.53 -1.42 -14.81
CA GLY A 197 2.97 -0.54 -15.84
C GLY A 197 2.46 0.79 -15.28
N TYR A 198 1.72 0.75 -14.17
CA TYR A 198 1.25 1.96 -13.49
C TYR A 198 2.38 2.75 -12.83
N ASP A 199 3.25 2.06 -12.08
CA ASP A 199 4.38 2.67 -11.39
C ASP A 199 5.30 3.44 -12.35
N SER A 200 5.58 2.80 -13.48
CA SER A 200 6.48 3.37 -14.49
C SER A 200 5.81 4.51 -15.26
N TYR A 201 4.52 4.41 -15.61
CA TYR A 201 3.81 5.55 -16.19
C TYR A 201 3.86 6.76 -15.25
N GLY A 202 3.59 6.58 -13.96
CA GLY A 202 3.70 7.65 -12.96
C GLY A 202 5.11 8.21 -12.83
N ARG A 203 6.15 7.35 -12.86
CA ARG A 203 7.56 7.78 -12.81
C ARG A 203 7.95 8.67 -14.00
N TYR A 204 7.46 8.36 -15.20
CA TYR A 204 7.81 9.09 -16.42
C TYR A 204 6.75 10.10 -16.87
N TYR A 205 5.67 10.24 -16.12
CA TYR A 205 4.64 11.23 -16.38
C TYR A 205 5.25 12.64 -16.39
N GLY A 206 4.90 13.45 -17.39
CA GLY A 206 5.47 14.79 -17.59
C GLY A 206 6.86 14.83 -18.25
N THR A 207 7.56 13.70 -18.39
CA THR A 207 8.88 13.64 -19.05
C THR A 207 8.81 13.50 -20.58
N ASN A 208 7.60 13.39 -21.14
CA ASN A 208 7.33 13.11 -22.56
C ASN A 208 7.95 11.81 -23.10
N ARG A 209 8.43 10.92 -22.21
CA ARG A 209 8.97 9.60 -22.60
C ARG A 209 7.84 8.63 -22.93
N THR A 210 8.03 7.83 -23.98
CA THR A 210 7.10 6.75 -24.36
C THR A 210 7.49 5.42 -23.72
N PHE A 211 6.56 4.46 -23.72
CA PHE A 211 6.83 3.09 -23.25
C PHE A 211 8.06 2.50 -23.94
N ASP A 212 8.15 2.58 -25.27
CA ASP A 212 9.27 2.03 -26.04
C ASP A 212 10.63 2.61 -25.63
N GLN A 213 10.66 3.88 -25.23
CA GLN A 213 11.88 4.55 -24.78
C GLN A 213 12.32 4.12 -23.38
N VAL A 214 11.39 3.66 -22.54
CA VAL A 214 11.68 3.21 -21.16
C VAL A 214 11.74 1.70 -21.05
N GLU A 215 11.23 0.95 -22.04
CA GLU A 215 11.15 -0.52 -22.05
C GLU A 215 12.47 -1.19 -21.63
N PRO A 216 13.67 -0.80 -22.13
CA PRO A 216 14.92 -1.45 -21.74
C PRO A 216 15.29 -1.24 -20.27
N GLU A 217 14.83 -0.15 -19.66
CA GLU A 217 14.99 0.12 -18.23
C GLU A 217 13.99 -0.72 -17.42
N LEU A 218 12.72 -0.73 -17.83
CA LEU A 218 11.67 -1.52 -17.20
C LEU A 218 11.97 -3.02 -17.22
N ARG A 219 12.51 -3.52 -18.34
CA ARG A 219 12.98 -4.91 -18.45
C ARG A 219 13.96 -5.27 -17.35
N ARG A 220 15.02 -4.47 -17.22
CA ARG A 220 16.10 -4.72 -16.24
C ARG A 220 15.59 -4.65 -14.82
N ASP A 221 14.68 -3.72 -14.53
CA ASP A 221 14.04 -3.59 -13.23
C ASP A 221 13.12 -4.78 -12.93
N TYR A 222 12.34 -5.22 -13.91
CA TYR A 222 11.40 -6.33 -13.77
C TYR A 222 12.11 -7.65 -13.56
N GLU A 223 13.07 -7.98 -14.43
CA GLU A 223 13.84 -9.23 -14.35
C GLU A 223 14.62 -9.32 -13.03
N ARG A 224 15.15 -8.19 -12.54
CA ARG A 224 15.83 -8.13 -11.23
C ARG A 224 14.90 -8.44 -10.06
N ARG A 225 13.65 -7.98 -10.11
CA ARG A 225 12.67 -8.11 -9.01
C ARG A 225 11.86 -9.41 -9.08
N HIS A 226 11.62 -9.93 -10.28
CA HIS A 226 10.62 -10.98 -10.52
C HIS A 226 11.14 -12.15 -11.36
N GLY A 227 12.43 -12.20 -11.70
CA GLY A 227 13.03 -13.20 -12.59
C GLY A 227 12.89 -14.68 -12.17
N GLY A 228 12.39 -14.97 -10.95
CA GLY A 228 12.14 -16.34 -10.47
C GLY A 228 10.70 -16.67 -10.08
N ALA A 229 9.79 -15.69 -10.01
CA ALA A 229 8.43 -15.87 -9.50
C ALA A 229 7.33 -15.24 -10.38
N GLY A 230 7.69 -14.37 -11.32
CA GLY A 230 6.77 -13.73 -12.26
C GLY A 230 6.88 -14.25 -13.68
N LEU A 231 6.13 -13.63 -14.60
CA LEU A 231 6.24 -13.88 -16.03
C LEU A 231 7.64 -13.52 -16.54
N ALA A 232 8.19 -14.30 -17.49
CA ALA A 232 9.37 -13.84 -18.22
C ALA A 232 9.08 -12.52 -18.94
N TRP A 233 10.09 -11.64 -19.07
CA TRP A 233 9.90 -10.29 -19.64
C TRP A 233 9.20 -10.29 -21.00
N ASP A 234 9.53 -11.26 -21.86
CA ASP A 234 8.92 -11.40 -23.19
C ASP A 234 7.39 -11.48 -23.17
N LYS A 235 6.82 -11.96 -22.06
CA LYS A 235 5.38 -12.02 -21.79
C LYS A 235 4.91 -10.86 -20.92
N ALA A 236 5.66 -10.57 -19.85
CA ALA A 236 5.33 -9.51 -18.90
C ALA A 236 5.18 -8.14 -19.58
N LYS A 237 6.04 -7.83 -20.58
CA LYS A 237 6.04 -6.53 -21.27
C LYS A 237 4.68 -6.14 -21.83
N TYR A 238 3.86 -7.10 -22.27
CA TYR A 238 2.53 -6.82 -22.80
C TYR A 238 1.56 -6.38 -21.70
N ALA A 239 1.60 -7.02 -20.54
CA ALA A 239 0.82 -6.62 -19.37
C ALA A 239 1.30 -5.26 -18.82
N VAL A 240 2.61 -5.03 -18.75
CA VAL A 240 3.20 -3.72 -18.35
C VAL A 240 2.72 -2.62 -19.30
N GLN A 241 2.81 -2.86 -20.62
CA GLN A 241 2.41 -1.88 -21.63
C GLN A 241 0.91 -1.59 -21.60
N ASP A 242 0.07 -2.61 -21.40
CA ASP A 242 -1.39 -2.46 -21.32
C ASP A 242 -1.80 -1.63 -20.09
N ALA A 243 -1.19 -1.89 -18.93
CA ALA A 243 -1.36 -1.06 -17.74
C ALA A 243 -0.85 0.38 -17.93
N TRP A 244 0.34 0.57 -18.53
CA TRP A 244 0.88 1.90 -18.85
C TRP A 244 -0.10 2.70 -19.73
N ASN A 245 -0.61 2.08 -20.80
CA ASN A 245 -1.53 2.73 -21.73
C ASN A 245 -2.86 3.08 -21.07
N ARG A 246 -3.35 2.20 -20.18
CA ARG A 246 -4.57 2.46 -19.42
C ARG A 246 -4.40 3.63 -18.46
N ALA A 247 -3.29 3.68 -17.70
CA ALA A 247 -2.93 4.81 -16.85
C ALA A 247 -2.85 6.12 -17.66
N ALA A 248 -2.22 6.08 -18.84
CA ALA A 248 -2.16 7.22 -19.74
C ALA A 248 -3.52 7.72 -20.21
N ASN A 249 -4.44 6.80 -20.47
CA ASN A 249 -5.80 7.13 -20.90
C ASN A 249 -6.66 7.68 -19.76
N ALA A 250 -6.51 7.17 -18.53
CA ALA A 250 -7.21 7.69 -17.36
C ALA A 250 -6.86 9.18 -17.14
N VAL A 251 -5.58 9.51 -17.10
CA VAL A 251 -5.11 10.90 -16.91
C VAL A 251 -5.54 11.85 -18.02
N ARG A 252 -5.69 11.36 -19.27
CA ARG A 252 -6.20 12.19 -20.39
C ARG A 252 -7.69 12.48 -20.28
N ARG A 253 -8.48 11.63 -19.61
CA ARG A 253 -9.93 11.79 -19.49
C ARG A 253 -10.33 12.78 -18.40
N ASP A 254 -9.45 13.02 -17.44
CA ASP A 254 -9.69 13.94 -16.31
C ASP A 254 -9.21 15.39 -16.59
N ARG A 255 -8.83 15.70 -17.84
CA ARG A 255 -8.48 17.05 -18.32
C ARG A 255 -9.56 17.62 -19.23
#